data_AF-A0A7H8YT54-F1
#
_entry.id   AF-A0A7H8YT54-F1
#
_cell.length_a   1.000
_cell.length_b   1.000
_cell.length_c   1.000
_cell.angle_alpha   90.00
_cell.angle_beta   90.00
_cell.angle_gamma   90.00
#
_symmetry.space_group_name_H-M   'P 1'
#
loop_
_entity.id
_entity.type
_entity.pdbx_description
1 polymer ?
#
loop_
_entity_poly.entity_id
_entity_poly.type
_entity_poly.pdbx_seq_one_letter_code
_entity_poly.pdbx_strand_id
1 'polypeptide(L)' 'MLNKLAEDLGGKYNPDIKGEIKIVSELEYCKSCTGIIQQFNEMFPNVKLILIDGITKTQTNGK' A
#
# COMPACT_ATOMS: atom_id res chain seq x y z
N MET A 1 -2.94 -0.98 -9.22
CA MET A 1 -3.78 -0.50 -8.11
C MET A 1 -3.24 0.79 -7.52
N LEU A 2 -2.06 0.80 -6.90
CA LEU A 2 -1.49 1.99 -6.26
C LEU A 2 -1.27 3.18 -7.21
N ASN A 3 -0.88 2.95 -8.47
CA ASN A 3 -0.75 4.03 -9.46
C ASN A 3 -2.06 4.77 -9.69
N LYS A 4 -3.18 4.03 -9.84
CA LYS A 4 -4.50 4.63 -10.02
C LYS A 4 -4.94 5.39 -8.77
N LEU A 5 -4.69 4.82 -7.59
CA LEU A 5 -4.98 5.52 -6.34
C LEU A 5 -4.16 6.81 -6.21
N ALA A 6 -2.89 6.80 -6.62
CA ALA A 6 -2.06 8.00 -6.65
C ALA A 6 -2.64 9.08 -7.57
N GLU A 7 -3.12 8.69 -8.76
CA GLU A 7 -3.81 9.58 -9.70
C GLU A 7 -5.07 10.20 -9.06
N ASP A 8 -5.91 9.37 -8.44
CA ASP A 8 -7.15 9.81 -7.76
C ASP A 8 -6.85 10.76 -6.57
N LEU A 9 -5.69 10.63 -5.93
CA LEU A 9 -5.19 11.49 -4.85
C LEU A 9 -4.42 12.74 -5.36
N GLY A 10 -4.42 13.00 -6.67
CA GLY A 10 -3.85 14.21 -7.26
C GLY A 10 -2.57 14.00 -8.07
N GLY A 11 -2.14 12.75 -8.27
CA GLY A 11 -1.16 12.32 -9.29
C GLY A 11 0.27 12.85 -9.14
N LYS A 12 0.58 13.54 -8.05
CA LYS A 12 1.89 14.17 -7.79
C LYS A 12 2.19 14.16 -6.29
N TYR A 13 3.41 14.55 -5.93
CA TYR A 13 3.79 14.76 -4.53
C TYR A 13 2.77 15.67 -3.83
N ASN A 14 2.16 15.15 -2.76
CA ASN A 14 1.13 15.85 -2.01
C ASN A 14 1.23 15.52 -0.52
N PRO A 15 1.90 16.36 0.29
CA PRO A 15 2.08 16.13 1.72
C PRO A 15 0.82 16.46 2.53
N ASP A 16 -0.16 17.16 1.97
CA ASP A 16 -1.38 17.53 2.69
C ASP A 16 -2.32 16.34 2.88
N ILE A 17 -2.19 15.31 2.05
CA ILE A 17 -2.95 14.06 2.15
C ILE A 17 -2.36 13.21 3.27
N LYS A 18 -3.23 12.86 4.22
CA LYS A 18 -2.90 12.07 5.41
C LYS A 18 -3.90 10.94 5.56
N GLY A 19 -3.47 9.84 6.14
CA GLY A 19 -4.36 8.73 6.44
C GLY A 19 -3.61 7.42 6.63
N GLU A 20 -4.36 6.35 6.70
CA GLU A 20 -3.83 4.98 6.77
C GLU A 20 -4.49 4.14 5.68
N ILE A 21 -3.67 3.44 4.90
CA ILE A 21 -4.12 2.50 3.88
C ILE A 21 -3.57 1.13 4.26
N LYS A 22 -4.48 0.18 4.48
CA LYS A 22 -4.15 -1.22 4.72
C LYS A 22 -4.45 -2.05 3.47
N ILE A 23 -3.41 -2.63 2.89
CA ILE A 23 -3.51 -3.52 1.73
C ILE A 23 -3.27 -4.94 2.21
N VAL A 24 -4.18 -5.82 1.87
CA VAL A 24 -4.16 -7.23 2.27
C VAL A 24 -4.22 -8.08 1.01
N SER A 25 -3.31 -9.04 0.87
CA SER A 25 -3.17 -9.90 -0.30
C SER A 25 -3.00 -11.36 0.11
N GLU A 26 -3.73 -12.27 -0.54
CA GLU A 26 -3.56 -13.72 -0.38
C GLU A 26 -2.22 -14.23 -0.90
N LEU A 27 -1.64 -13.52 -1.86
CA LEU A 27 -0.35 -13.83 -2.48
C LEU A 27 0.72 -12.85 -1.98
N GLU A 28 1.96 -13.34 -1.88
CA GLU A 28 3.14 -12.49 -1.62
C GLU A 28 3.25 -11.38 -2.67
N TYR A 29 3.58 -10.17 -2.24
CA TYR A 29 3.81 -9.09 -3.18
C TYR A 29 5.04 -9.38 -4.04
N CYS A 30 4.90 -9.15 -5.34
CA CYS A 30 5.99 -9.36 -6.27
C CYS A 30 7.14 -8.37 -6.02
N LYS A 31 8.40 -8.75 -6.29
CA LYS A 31 9.55 -7.84 -6.12
C LYS A 31 9.42 -6.55 -6.95
N SER A 32 8.81 -6.63 -8.13
CA SER A 32 8.51 -5.45 -8.96
C SER A 32 7.43 -4.56 -8.35
N CYS A 33 6.56 -5.09 -7.49
CA CYS A 33 5.52 -4.37 -6.78
C CYS A 33 6.11 -3.44 -5.71
N THR A 34 7.28 -3.80 -5.14
CA THR A 34 7.99 -2.99 -4.14
C THR A 34 8.35 -1.59 -4.64
N GLY A 35 8.78 -1.47 -5.91
CA GLY A 35 9.12 -0.17 -6.49
C GLY A 35 7.92 0.77 -6.60
N ILE A 36 6.73 0.24 -6.85
CA ILE A 36 5.48 1.01 -6.91
C ILE A 36 5.05 1.47 -5.51
N ILE A 37 5.18 0.60 -4.50
CA ILE A 37 4.90 0.92 -3.10
C ILE A 37 5.80 2.05 -2.61
N GLN A 38 7.10 1.97 -2.93
CA GLN A 38 8.06 3.00 -2.56
C GLN A 38 7.71 4.35 -3.19
N GLN A 39 7.43 4.38 -4.49
CA GLN A 39 7.00 5.60 -5.20
C GLN A 39 5.75 6.21 -4.57
N PHE A 40 4.76 5.40 -4.19
CA PHE A 40 3.56 5.89 -3.52
C PHE A 40 3.88 6.55 -2.17
N ASN A 41 4.72 5.92 -1.34
CA ASN A 41 5.13 6.49 -0.05
C ASN A 41 5.93 7.81 -0.22
N GLU A 42 6.75 7.92 -1.26
CA GLU A 42 7.48 9.15 -1.57
C GLU A 42 6.52 10.27 -2.01
N MET A 43 5.49 9.94 -2.78
CA MET A 43 4.47 10.90 -3.23
C MET A 43 3.54 11.37 -2.10
N PHE A 44 3.21 10.50 -1.16
CA PHE A 44 2.26 10.78 -0.07
C PHE A 44 2.88 10.45 1.30
N PRO A 45 3.86 11.25 1.77
CA PRO A 45 4.69 10.91 2.94
C PRO A 45 3.91 10.82 4.26
N ASN A 46 2.72 11.41 4.32
CA ASN A 46 1.86 11.40 5.50
C ASN A 46 0.75 10.33 5.43
N VAL A 47 0.78 9.48 4.42
CA VAL A 47 -0.08 8.30 4.32
C VAL A 47 0.69 7.09 4.83
N LYS A 48 0.17 6.46 5.89
CA LYS A 48 0.73 5.24 6.45
C LYS A 48 0.25 4.03 5.65
N LEU A 49 1.16 3.35 4.96
CA LEU A 49 0.86 2.12 4.22
C LEU A 49 1.14 0.89 5.11
N ILE A 50 0.13 0.06 5.33
CA ILE A 50 0.25 -1.23 6.00
C ILE A 50 0.05 -2.32 4.96
N LEU A 51 1.06 -3.17 4.80
CA LEU A 51 1.08 -4.25 3.81
C LEU A 51 1.02 -5.59 4.52
N ILE A 52 0.05 -6.42 4.16
CA ILE A 52 -0.09 -7.79 4.64
C ILE A 52 -0.24 -8.68 3.42
N ASP A 53 0.69 -9.60 3.22
CA ASP A 53 0.66 -10.55 2.12
C ASP A 53 0.83 -12.00 2.60
N GLY A 54 0.67 -12.94 1.67
CA GLY A 54 0.85 -14.37 1.95
C GLY A 54 -0.11 -14.90 3.03
N ILE A 55 -1.27 -14.27 3.22
CA ILE A 55 -2.29 -14.76 4.15
C ILE A 55 -2.92 -16.03 3.59
N THR A 56 -2.32 -17.17 3.93
CA THR A 56 -2.93 -18.48 3.83
C THR A 56 -3.99 -18.63 4.93
N LYS A 57 -5.04 -19.43 4.70
CA LYS A 57 -6.15 -19.71 5.63
C LYS A 57 -5.75 -20.08 7.08
N THR A 58 -4.47 -20.37 7.34
CA THR A 58 -3.91 -20.67 8.65
C THR A 58 -3.60 -19.43 9.52
N GLN A 59 -3.65 -18.21 8.99
CA GLN A 59 -3.39 -16.97 9.73
C GLN A 59 -4.65 -16.20 10.20
N THR A 60 -5.84 -16.82 10.15
CA THR A 60 -7.07 -16.25 10.75
C THR A 60 -7.35 -16.73 12.17
N ASN A 61 -6.44 -17.48 12.80
CA ASN A 61 -6.56 -17.79 14.22
C ASN A 61 -6.07 -16.60 15.05
N GLY A 62 -7.05 -15.76 15.41
CA GLY A 62 -6.92 -14.81 16.49
C GLY A 62 -6.38 -15.48 17.74
N LYS A 63 -5.43 -14.79 18.35
CA LYS A 63 -5.31 -14.80 19.80
C LYS A 63 -6.43 -13.93 20.37
#